data_AF-A0A645F8H5-F1
#
_entry.id   AF-A0A645F8H5-F1
#
_cell.length_a   1.000
_cell.length_b   1.000
_cell.length_c   1.000
_cell.angle_alpha   90.00
_cell.angle_beta   90.00
_cell.angle_gamma   90.00
#
_symmetry.space_group_name_H-M   'P 1'
#
loop_
_entity.id
_entity.type
_entity.pdbx_description
1 polymer ?
#
loop_
_entity_poly.entity_id
_entity_poly.type
_entity_poly.pdbx_seq_one_letter_code
_entity_poly.pdbx_strand_id
1 'polypeptide(L)'
;MDMTLFFRPPAGEYSIRTLEKTQELGYKTIFWSFAYQDWLTDAQPGKQTAYNNIINYSHNGCIMLLHAVSKSNTEALDSAIKELKAEGYRFESLENLPKQEEILSRLKK
;
A
#
# COMPACT_ATOMS: atom_id res chain seq x y z
N MET A 1 -21.57 -7.40 -11.48
CA MET A 1 -20.63 -6.31 -11.13
C MET A 1 -19.27 -6.77 -11.61
N ASP A 2 -18.64 -6.00 -12.47
CA ASP A 2 -17.28 -6.28 -12.96
C ASP A 2 -16.30 -5.91 -11.84
N MET A 3 -15.73 -6.92 -11.19
CA MET A 3 -14.79 -6.73 -10.08
C MET A 3 -13.42 -6.40 -10.67
N THR A 4 -12.83 -5.28 -10.25
CA THR A 4 -11.45 -4.97 -10.66
C THR A 4 -10.50 -6.01 -10.09
N LEU A 5 -9.80 -6.72 -10.96
CA LEU A 5 -8.83 -7.74 -10.57
C LEU A 5 -7.51 -7.06 -10.19
N PHE A 6 -7.11 -7.12 -8.93
CA PHE A 6 -5.81 -6.61 -8.47
C PHE A 6 -4.79 -7.74 -8.35
N PHE A 7 -3.57 -7.50 -8.81
CA PHE A 7 -2.47 -8.43 -8.66
C PHE A 7 -1.28 -7.72 -8.03
N ARG A 8 -0.67 -8.31 -7.01
CA ARG A 8 0.61 -7.87 -6.46
C ARG A 8 1.61 -8.99 -6.67
N PRO A 9 2.71 -8.75 -7.40
CA PRO A 9 3.68 -9.81 -7.66
C PRO A 9 4.26 -10.35 -6.34
N PRO A 10 4.42 -11.68 -6.20
CA PRO A 10 5.10 -12.26 -5.04
C PRO A 10 6.47 -11.62 -4.82
N ALA A 11 6.78 -11.27 -3.57
CA ALA A 11 7.99 -10.53 -3.18
C ALA A 11 8.22 -9.18 -3.91
N GLY A 12 7.25 -8.69 -4.68
CA GLY A 12 7.44 -7.53 -5.57
C GLY A 12 8.27 -7.83 -6.81
N GLU A 13 8.59 -9.10 -7.10
CA GLU A 13 9.38 -9.48 -8.26
C GLU A 13 8.56 -9.42 -9.54
N TYR A 14 9.08 -8.73 -10.55
CA TYR A 14 8.40 -8.59 -11.85
C TYR A 14 9.39 -8.55 -13.00
N SER A 15 8.86 -8.79 -14.19
CA SER A 15 9.50 -8.58 -15.48
C SER A 15 8.48 -7.95 -16.44
N ILE A 16 8.95 -7.40 -17.56
CA ILE A 16 8.06 -6.93 -18.64
C ILE A 16 7.07 -8.03 -19.02
N ARG A 17 7.57 -9.25 -19.24
CA ARG A 17 6.76 -10.44 -19.57
C ARG A 17 5.65 -10.71 -18.54
N THR A 18 5.95 -10.64 -17.24
CA THR A 18 4.93 -10.92 -16.22
C THR A 18 3.90 -9.80 -16.12
N LEU A 19 4.30 -8.55 -16.32
CA LEU A 19 3.37 -7.40 -16.34
C LEU A 19 2.42 -7.48 -17.54
N GLU A 20 2.93 -7.81 -18.72
CA GLU A 20 2.12 -8.01 -19.93
C GLU A 20 1.11 -9.15 -19.71
N LYS A 21 1.55 -10.27 -19.14
CA LYS A 21 0.67 -11.43 -18.90
C LYS A 21 -0.41 -11.14 -17.86
N THR A 22 -0.11 -10.44 -16.78
CA THR A 22 -1.14 -10.08 -15.79
C THR A 22 -2.15 -9.09 -16.39
N GLN A 23 -1.68 -8.15 -17.21
CA GLN A 23 -2.55 -7.22 -17.94
C GLN A 23 -3.47 -7.95 -18.95
N GLU A 24 -2.94 -8.89 -19.74
CA GLU A 24 -3.75 -9.72 -20.66
C GLU A 24 -4.86 -10.50 -19.94
N LEU A 25 -4.61 -10.92 -18.71
CA LEU A 25 -5.58 -11.60 -17.84
C LEU A 25 -6.57 -10.64 -17.16
N GLY A 26 -6.49 -9.34 -17.44
CA GLY A 26 -7.38 -8.31 -16.88
C GLY A 26 -6.97 -7.82 -15.48
N TYR A 27 -5.80 -8.20 -14.98
CA TYR A 27 -5.33 -7.73 -13.68
C TYR A 27 -4.64 -6.36 -13.78
N LYS A 28 -4.98 -5.48 -12.84
CA LYS A 28 -4.19 -4.28 -12.52
C LYS A 28 -3.09 -4.67 -11.54
N THR A 29 -1.83 -4.52 -11.98
CA THR A 29 -0.68 -4.76 -11.10
C THR A 29 -0.53 -3.60 -10.10
N ILE A 30 -0.45 -3.91 -8.80
CA ILE A 30 -0.37 -2.95 -7.71
C ILE A 30 0.93 -3.16 -6.93
N PHE A 31 1.71 -2.09 -6.81
CA PHE A 31 2.87 -1.99 -5.94
C PHE A 31 2.56 -1.09 -4.73
N TRP A 32 3.57 -0.84 -3.91
CA TRP A 32 3.47 -0.01 -2.72
C TRP A 32 4.55 1.07 -2.74
N SER A 33 4.33 2.14 -1.97
CA SER A 33 5.31 3.20 -1.74
C SER A 33 5.80 3.25 -0.29
N PHE A 34 5.18 2.47 0.60
CA PHE A 34 5.62 2.23 1.96
C PHE A 34 5.60 0.73 2.27
N ALA A 35 6.72 0.24 2.83
CA ALA A 35 6.83 -1.06 3.45
C ALA A 35 7.97 -1.01 4.48
N TYR A 36 7.91 -1.88 5.49
CA TYR A 36 9.01 -2.11 6.41
C TYR A 36 8.97 -3.57 6.89
N GLN A 37 10.03 -4.05 7.54
CA GLN A 37 10.13 -5.44 7.98
C GLN A 37 9.18 -5.77 9.13
N ASP A 38 7.92 -6.06 8.80
CA ASP A 38 6.86 -6.43 9.73
C ASP A 38 6.47 -7.92 9.63
N TRP A 39 7.01 -8.65 8.66
CA TRP A 39 6.69 -10.06 8.40
C TRP A 39 7.48 -11.08 9.24
N LEU A 40 8.57 -10.70 9.90
CA LEU A 40 9.38 -11.61 10.72
C LEU A 40 8.75 -11.79 12.11
N THR A 41 7.98 -12.87 12.30
CA THR A 41 7.19 -13.10 13.53
C THR A 41 8.04 -13.28 14.80
N ASP A 42 9.29 -13.72 14.65
CA ASP A 42 10.28 -13.93 15.72
C ASP A 42 11.10 -12.68 16.07
N ALA A 43 11.04 -11.63 15.24
CA ALA A 43 11.83 -10.40 15.38
C ALA A 43 10.96 -9.14 15.22
N GLN A 44 9.84 -9.09 15.95
CA GLN A 44 8.88 -8.00 15.88
C GLN A 44 9.39 -6.73 16.61
N PRO A 45 9.35 -5.54 15.98
CA PRO A 45 10.03 -4.34 16.51
C PRO A 45 9.25 -3.58 17.59
N GLY A 46 8.05 -4.02 17.94
CA GLY A 46 7.17 -3.40 18.94
C GLY A 46 6.29 -2.28 18.39
N LYS A 47 5.23 -1.97 19.14
CA LYS A 47 4.21 -0.96 18.79
C LYS A 47 4.81 0.39 18.37
N GLN A 48 5.73 0.95 19.16
CA GLN A 48 6.24 2.31 18.93
C GLN A 48 7.02 2.40 17.61
N THR A 49 7.83 1.39 17.30
CA THR A 49 8.60 1.36 16.05
C THR A 49 7.68 1.22 14.84
N ALA A 50 6.67 0.34 14.92
CA ALA A 50 5.66 0.19 13.86
C ALA A 50 4.90 1.50 13.62
N TYR A 51 4.43 2.13 14.68
CA TYR A 51 3.76 3.43 14.61
C TYR A 51 4.65 4.51 13.99
N ASN A 52 5.90 4.67 14.48
CA ASN A 52 6.84 5.65 13.94
C ASN A 52 7.13 5.42 12.45
N ASN A 53 7.28 4.17 12.02
CA ASN A 53 7.45 3.85 10.61
C ASN A 53 6.24 4.28 9.78
N ILE A 54 5.02 3.98 10.24
CA ILE A 54 3.81 4.38 9.50
C ILE A 54 3.73 5.90 9.38
N ILE A 55 3.94 6.65 10.48
CA ILE A 55 3.83 8.11 10.46
C ILE A 55 4.93 8.75 9.60
N ASN A 56 6.19 8.40 9.85
CA ASN A 56 7.34 9.07 9.23
C ASN A 56 7.44 8.85 7.71
N TYR A 57 6.92 7.73 7.21
CA TYR A 57 6.99 7.39 5.79
C TYR A 57 5.64 7.52 5.06
N SER A 58 4.60 8.03 5.74
CA SER A 58 3.35 8.39 5.08
C SER A 58 3.53 9.62 4.21
N HIS A 59 2.87 9.62 3.05
CA HIS A 59 2.86 10.73 2.11
C HIS A 59 1.57 10.70 1.27
N ASN A 60 1.28 11.79 0.55
CA ASN A 60 0.12 11.86 -0.34
C ASN A 60 0.18 10.75 -1.40
N GLY A 61 -0.92 10.00 -1.53
CA GLY A 61 -1.03 8.87 -2.46
C GLY A 61 -0.30 7.60 -2.01
N CYS A 62 0.10 7.50 -0.74
CA CYS A 62 0.79 6.33 -0.23
C CYS A 62 -0.06 5.05 -0.33
N ILE A 63 0.53 4.00 -0.89
CA ILE A 63 0.01 2.63 -0.81
C ILE A 63 0.88 1.86 0.17
N MET A 64 0.30 1.50 1.31
CA MET A 64 0.99 0.82 2.40
C MET A 64 0.94 -0.70 2.22
N LEU A 65 2.11 -1.35 2.19
CA LEU A 65 2.22 -2.80 2.33
C LEU A 65 2.46 -3.14 3.81
N LEU A 66 1.47 -3.74 4.44
CA LEU A 66 1.53 -4.27 5.80
C LEU A 66 1.15 -5.76 5.81
N HIS A 67 1.74 -6.52 6.73
CA HIS A 67 1.45 -7.93 6.96
C HIS A 67 0.61 -8.13 8.23
N ALA A 68 -0.43 -8.96 8.12
CA ALA A 68 -1.37 -9.26 9.22
C ALA A 68 -0.79 -10.17 10.31
N VAL A 69 0.45 -10.65 10.15
CA VAL A 69 1.16 -11.50 11.14
C VAL A 69 1.91 -10.68 12.21
N SER A 70 2.00 -9.37 12.03
CA SER A 70 2.74 -8.48 12.92
C SER A 70 1.91 -8.05 14.14
N LYS A 71 2.29 -8.54 15.34
CA LYS A 71 1.75 -8.01 16.60
C LYS A 71 2.03 -6.50 16.74
N SER A 72 3.18 -6.04 16.26
CA SER A 72 3.57 -4.62 16.29
C SER A 72 2.59 -3.76 15.50
N ASN A 73 2.19 -4.19 14.30
CA ASN A 73 1.14 -3.53 13.51
C ASN A 73 -0.19 -3.54 14.24
N THR A 74 -0.63 -4.69 14.74
CA THR A 74 -1.94 -4.81 15.42
C THR A 74 -2.07 -3.81 16.56
N GLU A 75 -1.00 -3.59 17.32
CA GLU A 75 -0.98 -2.67 18.45
C GLU A 75 -0.85 -1.18 18.06
N ALA A 76 -0.24 -0.90 16.90
CA ALA A 76 0.08 0.44 16.41
C ALA A 76 -0.99 1.06 15.50
N LEU A 77 -1.67 0.23 14.70
CA LEU A 77 -2.43 0.68 13.53
C LEU A 77 -3.59 1.62 13.89
N ASP A 78 -4.30 1.37 15.00
CA ASP A 78 -5.38 2.27 15.46
C ASP A 78 -4.87 3.68 15.77
N SER A 79 -3.75 3.78 16.49
CA SER A 79 -3.14 5.08 16.81
C SER A 79 -2.62 5.79 15.57
N ALA A 80 -1.96 5.05 14.65
CA ALA A 80 -1.44 5.61 13.41
C ALA A 80 -2.54 6.13 12.48
N ILE A 81 -3.65 5.38 12.32
CA ILE A 81 -4.79 5.82 11.51
C ILE A 81 -5.43 7.09 12.08
N LYS A 82 -5.57 7.18 13.41
CA LYS A 82 -6.14 8.37 14.07
C LYS A 82 -5.28 9.60 13.82
N GLU A 83 -3.96 9.46 13.93
CA GLU A 83 -3.02 10.55 13.68
C GLU A 83 -3.05 11.02 12.23
N LEU A 84 -2.92 10.11 11.28
CA LEU A 84 -2.93 10.45 9.86
C LEU A 84 -4.26 11.12 9.47
N LYS A 85 -5.40 10.67 10.02
CA LYS A 85 -6.68 11.36 9.83
C LYS A 85 -6.69 12.77 10.44
N ALA A 86 -6.09 12.96 11.61
CA ALA A 86 -5.97 14.28 12.24
C ALA A 86 -5.06 15.23 11.43
N GLU A 87 -4.05 14.69 10.74
CA GLU A 87 -3.21 15.43 9.78
C GLU A 87 -3.90 15.72 8.44
N GLY A 88 -5.12 15.19 8.22
CA GLY A 88 -5.94 15.45 7.03
C GLY A 88 -5.82 14.38 5.94
N TYR A 89 -5.12 13.27 6.18
CA TYR A 89 -5.15 12.13 5.27
C TYR A 89 -6.53 11.46 5.24
N ARG A 90 -6.86 10.91 4.08
CA ARG A 90 -7.99 9.99 3.90
C ARG A 90 -7.46 8.63 3.50
N PHE A 91 -8.11 7.59 4.01
CA PHE A 91 -7.84 6.20 3.66
C PHE A 91 -8.88 5.74 2.68
N GLU A 92 -8.43 5.20 1.55
CA GLU A 92 -9.28 4.77 0.44
C GLU A 92 -8.91 3.36 0.01
N SER A 93 -9.87 2.66 -0.62
CA SER A 93 -9.63 1.38 -1.27
C SER A 93 -8.84 1.55 -2.58
N LEU A 94 -8.16 0.50 -3.03
CA LEU A 94 -7.52 0.47 -4.37
C LEU A 94 -8.53 0.67 -5.52
N GLU A 95 -9.82 0.39 -5.26
CA GLU A 95 -10.92 0.66 -6.19
C GLU A 95 -11.08 2.16 -6.50
N ASN A 96 -10.69 3.03 -5.56
CA ASN A 96 -10.77 4.49 -5.69
C ASN A 96 -9.48 5.11 -6.22
N LEU A 97 -8.53 4.30 -6.71
CA LEU A 97 -7.34 4.83 -7.37
C LEU A 97 -7.74 5.66 -8.61
N PRO A 98 -7.16 6.85 -8.80
CA PRO A 98 -7.41 7.65 -9.98
C PRO A 98 -7.13 6.85 -11.26
N LYS A 99 -7.94 7.10 -12.30
CA LYS A 99 -7.68 6.51 -13.61
C LYS A 99 -6.39 7.10 -14.19
N GLN A 100 -5.70 6.33 -15.03
CA GLN A 100 -4.42 6.75 -15.60
C GLN A 100 -4.57 8.05 -16.42
N GLU A 101 -5.67 8.22 -17.16
CA GLU A 101 -5.92 9.44 -17.92
C GLU A 101 -6.03 10.67 -17.02
N GLU A 102 -6.66 10.50 -15.85
CA GLU A 102 -6.81 11.57 -14.86
C GLU A 102 -5.45 11.97 -14.29
N ILE A 103 -4.60 10.99 -13.94
CA ILE A 103 -3.23 11.25 -13.45
C ILE A 103 -2.42 12.00 -14.51
N LEU A 104 -2.43 11.51 -15.76
CA LEU A 104 -1.70 12.13 -16.86
C LEU A 104 -2.20 13.55 -17.15
N SER A 105 -3.49 13.83 -16.98
CA SER A 105 -4.04 15.19 -17.15
C SER A 105 -3.51 16.19 -16.11
N ARG A 106 -3.20 15.73 -14.88
CA ARG A 106 -2.67 16.56 -13.80
C ARG A 106 -1.20 16.89 -14.00
N LEU A 107 -0.43 16.01 -14.64
CA LEU A 107 1.00 16.19 -14.92
C LEU A 107 1.29 17.07 -16.14
N LYS A 108 0.29 17.29 -17.00
CA LYS A 108 0.41 18.13 -18.21
C LYS A 108 0.05 19.61 -17.95
N LYS A 109 -0.34 19.96 -16.73
CA LYS A 109 -0.54 21.33 -16.27
C LYS A 109 0.69 21.79 -15.50
#